data_AF-A0A3C0B9U0-F1
#
_entry.id   AF-A0A3C0B9U0-F1
#
_cell.length_a   1.000
_cell.length_b   1.000
_cell.length_c   1.000
_cell.angle_alpha   90.00
_cell.angle_beta   90.00
_cell.angle_gamma   90.00
#
_symmetry.space_group_name_H-M   'P 1'
#
loop_
_entity.id
_entity.type
_entity.pdbx_description
1 polymer ?
#
loop_
_entity_poly.entity_id
_entity_poly.type
_entity_poly.pdbx_seq_one_letter_code
_entity_poly.pdbx_strand_id
1 'polypeptide(L)'
;SNQGVEFILNTVPVQTRNIIVKAGMNFAHNRNHIISLGGYSDSYHLADIWGLNGPAMDLYEGDEYGTITGYDYVYDAQGNRILNDEGTHYKITDTRVPIGNASPDFIAGFTTEILYKNFRLAALIDTKWGGDIYSGSYVISLQTGQSPETLLERDGGGLPYTDPGGITRNVGVILEGVYQDGTPNDKVVHYYYKYMPNAGGWGKFVSTPGILENTWVKMREISLSYGLPQSV
;
A
#
# COMPACT_ATOMS: atom_id res chain seq x y z
N SER A 1 -8.51 17.95 -14.56
CA SER A 1 -8.09 19.14 -13.79
C SER A 1 -6.91 18.75 -12.92
N ASN A 2 -5.96 19.66 -12.70
CA ASN A 2 -4.90 19.53 -11.70
C ASN A 2 -4.88 20.82 -10.88
N GLN A 3 -4.97 20.71 -9.56
CA GLN A 3 -4.97 21.84 -8.64
C GLN A 3 -4.16 21.49 -7.40
N GLY A 4 -3.36 22.43 -6.93
CA GLY A 4 -2.43 22.16 -5.85
C GLY A 4 -1.80 23.40 -5.26
N VAL A 5 -1.04 23.18 -4.20
CA VAL A 5 -0.22 24.19 -3.52
C VAL A 5 1.22 23.71 -3.44
N GLU A 6 2.14 24.64 -3.69
CA GLU A 6 3.57 24.39 -3.60
C GLU A 6 4.22 25.45 -2.71
N PHE A 7 5.14 25.01 -1.87
CA PHE A 7 5.87 25.87 -0.95
C PHE A 7 7.35 25.51 -0.94
N ILE A 8 8.20 26.54 -0.94
CA ILE A 8 9.65 26.38 -0.81
C ILE A 8 10.15 27.43 0.18
N LEU A 9 10.95 26.99 1.14
CA LEU A 9 11.65 27.85 2.09
C LEU A 9 13.11 27.47 2.16
N ASN A 10 13.98 28.46 2.01
CA ASN A 10 15.43 28.30 2.19
C ASN A 10 15.92 29.33 3.21
N THR A 11 16.78 28.91 4.11
CA THR A 11 17.29 29.75 5.19
C THR A 11 18.73 29.40 5.57
N VAL A 12 19.41 30.36 6.19
CA VAL A 12 20.74 30.19 6.78
C VAL A 12 20.63 30.55 8.26
N PRO A 13 20.09 29.65 9.11
CA PRO A 13 19.79 29.96 10.51
C PRO A 13 21.04 30.25 11.34
N VAL A 14 22.21 29.75 10.93
CA VAL A 14 23.48 30.00 11.61
C VAL A 14 24.51 30.43 10.57
N GLN A 15 25.07 31.62 10.78
CA GLN A 15 26.19 32.11 9.98
C GLN A 15 27.21 32.79 10.88
N THR A 16 28.35 32.14 11.05
CA THR A 16 29.50 32.65 11.80
C THR A 16 30.75 32.52 10.94
N ARG A 17 31.91 32.97 11.45
CA ARG A 17 33.18 32.84 10.74
C ARG A 17 33.58 31.39 10.43
N ASN A 18 33.22 30.44 11.30
CA ASN A 18 33.68 29.05 11.21
C ASN A 18 32.57 28.06 10.89
N ILE A 19 31.31 28.41 11.14
CA ILE A 19 30.14 27.54 10.97
C ILE A 19 29.10 28.27 10.11
N ILE A 20 28.62 27.59 9.07
CA ILE A 20 27.44 27.98 8.31
C ILE A 20 26.49 26.78 8.30
N VAL A 21 25.24 27.00 8.70
CA VAL A 21 24.17 26.00 8.58
C VAL A 21 23.16 26.55 7.59
N LYS A 22 22.90 25.81 6.52
CA LYS A 22 21.83 26.08 5.58
C LYS A 22 20.77 25.01 5.75
N ALA A 23 19.51 25.41 5.70
CA ALA A 23 18.37 24.50 5.72
C ALA A 23 17.40 24.90 4.61
N GLY A 24 16.83 23.90 3.94
CA GLY A 24 15.83 24.09 2.91
C GLY A 24 14.67 23.11 3.10
N MET A 25 13.46 23.56 2.77
CA MET A 25 12.26 22.73 2.76
C MET A 25 11.50 23.00 1.47
N ASN A 26 10.96 21.94 0.88
CA ASN A 26 9.98 22.02 -0.20
C ASN A 26 8.78 21.13 0.13
N PHE A 27 7.60 21.55 -0.29
CA PHE A 27 6.33 20.84 -0.11
C PHE A 27 5.49 21.02 -1.36
N ALA A 28 4.84 19.95 -1.80
CA ALA A 28 3.85 20.00 -2.87
C ALA A 28 2.67 19.09 -2.55
N HIS A 29 1.46 19.63 -2.69
CA HIS A 29 0.18 18.92 -2.62
C HIS A 29 -0.55 19.17 -3.93
N ASN A 30 -0.92 18.12 -4.66
CA ASN A 30 -1.67 18.24 -5.90
C ASN A 30 -2.77 17.18 -5.95
N ARG A 31 -4.00 17.62 -6.21
CA ARG A 31 -5.11 16.74 -6.54
C ARG A 31 -5.42 16.83 -8.03
N ASN A 32 -5.65 15.66 -8.62
CA ASN A 32 -6.06 15.55 -10.01
C ASN A 32 -7.44 14.91 -10.11
N HIS A 33 -8.21 15.36 -11.09
CA HIS A 33 -9.54 14.80 -11.36
C HIS A 33 -9.75 14.66 -12.86
N ILE A 34 -10.33 13.55 -13.25
CA ILE A 34 -10.67 13.24 -14.63
C ILE A 34 -12.03 13.84 -14.91
N ILE A 35 -12.08 14.84 -15.80
CA ILE A 35 -13.32 15.58 -16.08
C ILE A 35 -14.17 14.83 -17.10
N SER A 36 -13.55 14.30 -18.15
CA SER A 36 -14.24 13.48 -19.15
C SER A 36 -13.26 12.59 -19.91
N LEU A 37 -13.73 11.41 -20.31
CA LEU A 37 -13.09 10.45 -21.22
C LEU A 37 -13.65 10.54 -22.65
N GLY A 38 -14.51 11.53 -22.93
CA GLY A 38 -15.08 11.78 -24.25
C GLY A 38 -16.34 10.97 -24.58
N GLY A 39 -16.98 10.32 -23.60
CA GLY A 39 -18.32 9.74 -23.71
C GLY A 39 -18.45 8.43 -24.49
N TYR A 40 -17.35 7.80 -24.91
CA TYR A 40 -17.37 6.54 -25.67
C TYR A 40 -17.04 5.29 -24.84
N SER A 41 -16.59 5.45 -23.60
CA SER A 41 -16.21 4.35 -22.70
C SER A 41 -16.47 4.75 -21.26
N ASP A 42 -16.95 3.81 -20.45
CA ASP A 42 -17.17 3.99 -19.01
C ASP A 42 -15.84 4.10 -18.23
N SER A 43 -14.76 3.55 -18.80
CA SER A 43 -13.41 3.63 -18.24
C SER A 43 -12.31 3.58 -19.32
N TYR A 44 -11.10 3.98 -18.96
CA TYR A 44 -9.92 3.85 -19.82
C TYR A 44 -8.80 3.10 -19.09
N HIS A 45 -8.42 1.95 -19.63
CA HIS A 45 -7.39 1.10 -19.05
C HIS A 45 -5.98 1.67 -19.29
N LEU A 46 -5.18 1.82 -18.23
CA LEU A 46 -3.79 2.29 -18.33
C LEU A 46 -2.80 1.13 -18.35
N ALA A 47 -2.89 0.27 -17.34
CA ALA A 47 -1.99 -0.85 -17.14
C ALA A 47 -2.59 -1.84 -16.14
N ASP A 48 -2.21 -3.10 -16.26
CA ASP A 48 -2.54 -4.14 -15.29
C ASP A 48 -1.30 -4.93 -14.87
N ILE A 49 -1.49 -5.71 -13.83
CA ILE A 49 -0.66 -6.87 -13.57
C ILE A 49 -1.55 -8.13 -13.69
N TRP A 50 -1.02 -9.17 -14.32
CA TRP A 50 -1.68 -10.47 -14.50
C TRP A 50 -2.94 -10.50 -15.39
N GLY A 51 -3.03 -9.61 -16.38
CA GLY A 51 -4.17 -9.51 -17.28
C GLY A 51 -5.43 -9.19 -16.49
N LEU A 52 -6.60 -9.66 -16.93
CA LEU A 52 -7.89 -9.47 -16.24
C LEU A 52 -7.98 -10.13 -14.85
N ASN A 53 -6.99 -10.93 -14.45
CA ASN A 53 -7.00 -11.66 -13.19
C ASN A 53 -6.43 -10.87 -12.02
N GLY A 54 -5.63 -9.81 -12.24
CA GLY A 54 -5.08 -9.01 -11.15
C GLY A 54 -5.76 -7.65 -10.97
N PRO A 55 -5.16 -6.75 -10.19
CA PRO A 55 -5.52 -5.34 -10.17
C PRO A 55 -5.00 -4.60 -11.42
N ALA A 56 -5.53 -3.39 -11.62
CA ALA A 56 -5.16 -2.50 -12.70
C ALA A 56 -5.14 -1.04 -12.25
N MET A 57 -4.63 -0.18 -13.12
CA MET A 57 -4.89 1.25 -13.09
C MET A 57 -5.85 1.56 -14.23
N ASP A 58 -7.03 2.04 -13.88
CA ASP A 58 -8.08 2.43 -14.81
C ASP A 58 -8.53 3.85 -14.48
N LEU A 59 -8.88 4.60 -15.53
CA LEU A 59 -9.41 5.94 -15.41
C LEU A 59 -10.94 5.89 -15.47
N TYR A 60 -11.60 6.58 -14.55
CA TYR A 60 -13.05 6.83 -14.57
C TYR A 60 -13.32 8.33 -14.57
N GLU A 61 -14.40 8.77 -15.22
CA GLU A 61 -14.85 10.15 -15.08
C GLU A 61 -15.23 10.44 -13.62
N GLY A 62 -14.75 11.56 -13.06
CA GLY A 62 -14.96 11.94 -11.65
C GLY A 62 -13.84 11.49 -10.71
N ASP A 63 -13.11 10.43 -11.05
CA ASP A 63 -12.03 9.88 -10.23
C ASP A 63 -10.72 10.66 -10.35
N GLU A 64 -9.78 10.35 -9.45
CA GLU A 64 -8.40 10.78 -9.55
C GLU A 64 -7.63 9.90 -10.57
N TYR A 65 -6.54 10.42 -11.13
CA TYR A 65 -5.75 9.69 -12.14
C TYR A 65 -5.07 8.43 -11.56
N GLY A 66 -4.83 8.43 -10.25
CA GLY A 66 -4.12 7.37 -9.54
C GLY A 66 -4.97 6.15 -9.19
N THR A 67 -6.25 6.09 -9.59
CA THR A 67 -7.17 5.01 -9.20
C THR A 67 -6.61 3.63 -9.54
N ILE A 68 -6.50 2.81 -8.49
CA ILE A 68 -6.20 1.39 -8.57
C ILE A 68 -7.53 0.65 -8.53
N THR A 69 -7.77 -0.20 -9.50
CA THR A 69 -8.93 -1.08 -9.56
C THR A 69 -8.54 -2.53 -9.31
N GLY A 70 -9.47 -3.32 -8.80
CA GLY A 70 -9.28 -4.76 -8.61
C GLY A 70 -10.55 -5.42 -8.10
N TYR A 71 -10.47 -6.69 -7.74
CA TYR A 71 -11.60 -7.41 -7.18
C TYR A 71 -11.71 -7.12 -5.69
N ASP A 72 -12.85 -6.62 -5.24
CA ASP A 72 -13.10 -6.36 -3.83
C ASP A 72 -14.04 -7.40 -3.22
N TYR A 73 -14.17 -7.42 -1.91
CA TYR A 73 -15.18 -8.21 -1.22
C TYR A 73 -16.59 -7.74 -1.56
N VAL A 74 -17.55 -8.67 -1.52
CA VAL A 74 -18.98 -8.31 -1.47
C VAL A 74 -19.36 -8.10 0.00
N TYR A 75 -20.00 -6.96 0.27
CA TYR A 75 -20.41 -6.57 1.61
C TYR A 75 -21.93 -6.65 1.79
N ASP A 76 -22.38 -6.97 3.00
CA ASP A 76 -23.78 -6.80 3.40
C ASP A 76 -24.12 -5.31 3.66
N ALA A 77 -25.37 -5.03 4.00
CA ALA A 77 -25.82 -3.67 4.29
C ALA A 77 -25.20 -3.05 5.55
N GLN A 78 -24.53 -3.86 6.38
CA GLN A 78 -23.85 -3.45 7.60
C GLN A 78 -22.33 -3.29 7.38
N GLY A 79 -21.81 -3.59 6.18
CA GLY A 79 -20.40 -3.52 5.84
C GLY A 79 -19.60 -4.77 6.20
N ASN A 80 -20.25 -5.89 6.52
CA ASN A 80 -19.57 -7.17 6.77
C ASN A 80 -19.26 -7.88 5.46
N ARG A 81 -18.08 -8.50 5.38
CA ARG A 81 -17.66 -9.33 4.25
C ARG A 81 -18.53 -10.58 4.18
N ILE A 82 -19.06 -10.90 3.00
CA ILE A 82 -19.91 -12.08 2.79
C ILE A 82 -19.04 -13.28 2.38
N LEU A 83 -19.27 -14.43 3.01
CA LEU A 83 -18.62 -15.70 2.69
C LEU A 83 -19.54 -16.65 1.90
N ASN A 84 -18.93 -17.70 1.34
CA ASN A 84 -19.66 -18.90 0.95
C ASN A 84 -20.16 -19.68 2.18
N ASP A 85 -21.11 -20.57 1.94
CA ASP A 85 -21.75 -21.34 3.00
C ASP A 85 -20.75 -22.25 3.74
N GLU A 86 -19.65 -22.67 3.11
CA GLU A 86 -18.60 -23.45 3.76
C GLU A 86 -17.69 -22.63 4.68
N GLY A 87 -17.77 -21.29 4.68
CA GLY A 87 -16.92 -20.42 5.49
C GLY A 87 -15.45 -20.42 5.06
N THR A 88 -15.17 -20.77 3.80
CA THR A 88 -13.81 -20.97 3.27
C THR A 88 -13.37 -19.88 2.30
N HIS A 89 -14.31 -19.17 1.67
CA HIS A 89 -14.05 -18.17 0.64
C HIS A 89 -14.93 -16.94 0.86
N TYR A 90 -14.36 -15.76 0.65
CA TYR A 90 -15.17 -14.56 0.52
C TYR A 90 -15.78 -14.48 -0.87
N LYS A 91 -17.00 -13.95 -0.95
CA LYS A 91 -17.57 -13.49 -2.21
C LYS A 91 -16.83 -12.22 -2.66
N ILE A 92 -16.55 -12.12 -3.95
CA ILE A 92 -15.84 -10.99 -4.54
C ILE A 92 -16.67 -10.38 -5.68
N THR A 93 -16.37 -9.13 -6.04
CA THR A 93 -17.00 -8.45 -7.17
C THR A 93 -16.77 -9.20 -8.49
N ASP A 94 -17.76 -9.19 -9.39
CA ASP A 94 -17.66 -9.88 -10.67
C ASP A 94 -16.68 -9.20 -11.63
N THR A 95 -16.61 -7.88 -11.57
CA THR A 95 -15.69 -7.01 -12.31
C THR A 95 -14.79 -6.26 -11.33
N ARG A 96 -13.72 -5.64 -11.86
CA ARG A 96 -12.90 -4.75 -11.06
C ARG A 96 -13.69 -3.52 -10.63
N VAL A 97 -13.44 -3.08 -9.41
CA VAL A 97 -13.96 -1.84 -8.82
C VAL A 97 -12.78 -1.02 -8.29
N PRO A 98 -12.92 0.30 -8.06
CA PRO A 98 -11.90 1.08 -7.36
C PRO A 98 -11.62 0.52 -5.96
N ILE A 99 -10.35 0.26 -5.65
CA ILE A 99 -9.91 -0.33 -4.36
C ILE A 99 -8.75 0.43 -3.71
N GLY A 100 -8.24 1.48 -4.36
CA GLY A 100 -7.16 2.31 -3.83
C GLY A 100 -6.77 3.41 -4.79
N ASN A 101 -5.81 4.25 -4.40
CA ASN A 101 -5.37 5.37 -5.21
C ASN A 101 -3.88 5.66 -5.03
N ALA A 102 -3.09 5.56 -6.10
CA ALA A 102 -1.65 5.75 -6.08
C ALA A 102 -1.19 7.21 -5.89
N SER A 103 -2.09 8.18 -6.07
CA SER A 103 -1.79 9.60 -5.89
C SER A 103 -1.47 9.89 -4.43
N PRO A 104 -0.31 10.50 -4.14
CA PRO A 104 0.00 10.89 -2.77
C PRO A 104 -0.87 12.07 -2.32
N ASP A 105 -1.12 12.15 -1.02
CA ASP A 105 -1.66 13.37 -0.44
C ASP A 105 -0.65 14.50 -0.61
N PHE A 106 0.62 14.29 -0.26
CA PHE A 106 1.65 15.29 -0.52
C PHE A 106 3.04 14.67 -0.64
N ILE A 107 3.95 15.44 -1.21
CA ILE A 107 5.38 15.17 -1.20
C ILE A 107 6.11 16.33 -0.54
N ALA A 108 7.18 16.02 0.20
CA ALA A 108 8.01 17.04 0.83
C ALA A 108 9.47 16.62 0.89
N GLY A 109 10.36 17.60 0.89
CA GLY A 109 11.79 17.41 1.02
C GLY A 109 12.37 18.38 2.03
N PHE A 110 13.41 17.93 2.73
CA PHE A 110 14.17 18.72 3.67
C PHE A 110 15.67 18.53 3.40
N THR A 111 16.35 19.63 3.15
CA THR A 111 17.81 19.68 2.94
C THR A 111 18.48 20.34 4.13
N THR A 112 19.65 19.85 4.49
CA THR A 112 20.53 20.49 5.46
C THR A 112 21.97 20.44 4.96
N GLU A 113 22.65 21.58 5.02
CA GLU A 113 24.08 21.68 4.75
C GLU A 113 24.78 22.36 5.92
N ILE A 114 25.74 21.68 6.52
CA ILE A 114 26.59 22.21 7.59
C ILE A 114 28.00 22.34 7.04
N LEU A 115 28.47 23.58 6.98
CA LEU A 115 29.86 23.91 6.68
C LEU A 115 30.55 24.24 8.00
N TYR A 116 31.62 23.51 8.32
CA TYR A 116 32.46 23.79 9.47
C TYR A 116 33.93 23.84 9.05
N LYS A 117 34.48 25.06 8.98
CA LYS A 117 35.81 25.32 8.39
C LYS A 117 35.91 24.67 7.00
N ASN A 118 36.72 23.63 6.89
CA ASN A 118 37.00 22.90 5.67
C ASN A 118 36.10 21.66 5.50
N PHE A 119 35.26 21.33 6.48
CA PHE A 119 34.29 20.25 6.39
C PHE A 119 32.96 20.75 5.83
N ARG A 120 32.34 19.91 5.02
CA ARG A 120 30.95 20.05 4.57
C ARG A 120 30.22 18.73 4.76
N LEU A 121 29.16 18.77 5.56
CA LEU A 121 28.15 17.71 5.66
C LEU A 121 26.88 18.20 4.95
N ALA A 122 26.36 17.42 4.02
CA ALA A 122 25.06 17.71 3.40
C ALA A 122 24.17 16.47 3.43
N ALA A 123 22.90 16.68 3.73
CA ALA A 123 21.89 15.63 3.79
C ALA A 123 20.60 16.08 3.11
N LEU A 124 19.92 15.12 2.48
CA LEU A 124 18.58 15.27 1.92
C LEU A 124 17.71 14.14 2.48
N ILE A 125 16.65 14.54 3.17
CA ILE A 125 15.55 13.67 3.59
C ILE A 125 14.33 14.08 2.81
N ASP A 126 13.49 13.12 2.44
CA ASP A 126 12.24 13.44 1.80
C ASP A 126 11.16 12.40 2.11
N THR A 127 9.94 12.71 1.71
CA THR A 127 8.77 11.90 1.99
C THR A 127 7.77 11.97 0.85
N LYS A 128 7.09 10.85 0.65
CA LYS A 128 5.78 10.80 0.02
C LYS A 128 4.80 10.37 1.10
N TRP A 129 3.76 11.16 1.32
CA TRP A 129 2.72 10.87 2.30
C TRP A 129 1.41 10.54 1.58
N GLY A 130 0.77 9.46 2.04
CA GLY A 130 -0.46 8.94 1.46
C GLY A 130 -0.25 8.25 0.12
N GLY A 131 -1.39 7.95 -0.48
CA GLY A 131 -1.50 7.11 -1.65
C GLY A 131 -1.23 5.63 -1.34
N ASP A 132 -1.68 4.79 -2.25
CA ASP A 132 -1.65 3.35 -2.09
C ASP A 132 -0.71 2.70 -3.10
N ILE A 133 -0.40 1.44 -2.86
CA ILE A 133 0.26 0.56 -3.81
C ILE A 133 -0.36 -0.83 -3.71
N TYR A 134 -0.53 -1.48 -4.86
CA TYR A 134 -0.73 -2.92 -4.85
C TYR A 134 0.61 -3.65 -4.73
N SER A 135 0.81 -4.40 -3.66
CA SER A 135 2.02 -5.19 -3.43
C SER A 135 1.82 -6.65 -3.80
N GLY A 136 2.14 -7.00 -5.06
CA GLY A 136 2.16 -8.38 -5.53
C GLY A 136 3.09 -9.28 -4.72
N SER A 137 4.23 -8.76 -4.29
CA SER A 137 5.19 -9.50 -3.45
C SER A 137 4.63 -9.81 -2.06
N TYR A 138 3.86 -8.90 -1.46
CA TYR A 138 3.23 -9.12 -0.17
C TYR A 138 2.17 -10.23 -0.25
N VAL A 139 1.27 -10.17 -1.23
CA VAL A 139 0.23 -11.21 -1.36
C VAL A 139 0.83 -12.58 -1.67
N ILE A 140 1.89 -12.64 -2.50
CA ILE A 140 2.59 -13.91 -2.80
C ILE A 140 3.29 -14.45 -1.56
N SER A 141 3.88 -13.60 -0.71
CA SER A 141 4.54 -14.07 0.51
C SER A 141 3.54 -14.63 1.53
N LEU A 142 2.31 -14.10 1.59
CA LEU A 142 1.20 -14.67 2.36
C LEU A 142 0.80 -16.04 1.81
N GLN A 143 0.54 -16.14 0.49
CA GLN A 143 0.12 -17.39 -0.14
C GLN A 143 1.16 -18.51 0.01
N THR A 144 2.45 -18.16 -0.02
CA THR A 144 3.56 -19.12 0.08
C THR A 144 4.00 -19.39 1.52
N GLY A 145 3.39 -18.74 2.51
CA GLY A 145 3.74 -18.90 3.93
C GLY A 145 5.11 -18.36 4.29
N GLN A 146 5.66 -17.45 3.48
CA GLN A 146 6.94 -16.76 3.73
C GLN A 146 6.77 -15.52 4.59
N SER A 147 5.57 -14.94 4.62
CA SER A 147 5.28 -13.76 5.42
C SER A 147 5.18 -14.13 6.92
N PRO A 148 5.78 -13.31 7.82
CA PRO A 148 5.66 -13.51 9.28
C PRO A 148 4.21 -13.55 9.79
N GLU A 149 3.28 -12.90 9.10
CA GLU A 149 1.85 -12.86 9.43
C GLU A 149 1.20 -14.24 9.40
N THR A 150 1.77 -15.18 8.64
CA THR A 150 1.29 -16.58 8.58
C THR A 150 1.79 -17.45 9.73
N LEU A 151 2.72 -16.94 10.55
CA LEU A 151 3.45 -17.74 11.53
C LEU A 151 2.54 -18.26 12.64
N LEU A 152 1.57 -17.46 13.08
CA LEU A 152 0.68 -17.81 14.20
C LEU A 152 0.02 -19.17 13.99
N GLU A 153 -0.61 -19.39 12.85
CA GLU A 153 -1.31 -20.65 12.58
C GLU A 153 -0.36 -21.77 12.12
N ARG A 154 0.73 -21.44 11.44
CA ARG A 154 1.77 -22.41 11.04
C ARG A 154 2.46 -23.07 12.24
N ASP A 155 2.68 -22.31 13.31
CA ASP A 155 3.38 -22.76 14.52
C ASP A 155 2.43 -23.27 15.62
N GLY A 156 1.16 -23.54 15.27
CA GLY A 156 0.21 -24.17 16.19
C GLY A 156 -0.47 -23.21 17.17
N GLY A 157 -0.46 -21.91 16.89
CA GLY A 157 -1.18 -20.87 17.65
C GLY A 157 -2.61 -20.62 17.17
N GLY A 158 -3.11 -21.39 16.19
CA GLY A 158 -4.48 -21.29 15.68
C GLY A 158 -5.50 -22.04 16.54
N LEU A 159 -6.75 -22.07 16.07
CA LEU A 159 -7.83 -22.84 16.67
C LEU A 159 -7.64 -24.35 16.42
N PRO A 160 -8.19 -25.23 17.28
CA PRO A 160 -8.20 -26.66 17.01
C PRO A 160 -8.96 -26.97 15.72
N TYR A 161 -8.31 -27.65 14.78
CA TYR A 161 -8.89 -28.09 13.50
C TYR A 161 -8.57 -29.56 13.27
N THR A 162 -9.61 -30.35 12.99
CA THR A 162 -9.49 -31.78 12.66
C THR A 162 -9.49 -31.94 11.14
N ASP A 163 -8.40 -32.45 10.59
CA ASP A 163 -8.31 -32.72 9.15
C ASP A 163 -9.17 -33.94 8.72
N PRO A 164 -9.41 -34.16 7.42
CA PRO A 164 -10.17 -35.31 6.94
C PRO A 164 -9.56 -36.69 7.32
N GLY A 165 -8.30 -36.72 7.75
CA GLY A 165 -7.63 -37.91 8.28
C GLY A 165 -7.89 -38.14 9.77
N GLY A 166 -8.67 -37.28 10.43
CA GLY A 166 -9.01 -37.36 11.85
C GLY A 166 -7.94 -36.80 12.78
N ILE A 167 -6.91 -36.11 12.27
CA ILE A 167 -5.85 -35.56 13.10
C ILE A 167 -6.18 -34.11 13.48
N THR A 168 -6.24 -33.83 14.77
CA THR A 168 -6.45 -32.49 15.30
C THR A 168 -5.13 -31.76 15.52
N ARG A 169 -5.02 -30.55 14.97
CA ARG A 169 -3.90 -29.63 15.19
C ARG A 169 -4.41 -28.21 15.39
N ASN A 170 -3.65 -27.35 16.05
CA ASN A 170 -4.01 -25.95 16.29
C ASN A 170 -3.68 -25.05 15.08
N VAL A 171 -4.25 -25.40 13.93
CA VAL A 171 -3.98 -24.79 12.61
C VAL A 171 -5.26 -24.22 11.98
N GLY A 172 -6.32 -24.09 12.78
CA GLY A 172 -7.62 -23.60 12.39
C GLY A 172 -7.76 -22.09 12.51
N VAL A 173 -8.66 -21.53 11.71
CA VAL A 173 -9.09 -20.12 11.74
C VAL A 173 -10.59 -20.04 11.47
N ILE A 174 -11.23 -18.99 11.98
CA ILE A 174 -12.55 -18.56 11.51
C ILE A 174 -12.31 -17.31 10.67
N LEU A 175 -12.78 -17.33 9.43
CA LEU A 175 -12.72 -16.14 8.57
C LEU A 175 -13.77 -15.13 9.03
N GLU A 176 -13.36 -13.89 9.27
CA GLU A 176 -14.26 -12.83 9.76
C GLU A 176 -15.25 -12.39 8.68
N GLY A 177 -16.53 -12.60 8.95
CA GLY A 177 -17.62 -12.12 8.08
C GLY A 177 -18.93 -12.82 8.38
N VAL A 178 -19.86 -12.69 7.44
CA VAL A 178 -21.21 -13.25 7.54
C VAL A 178 -21.54 -14.12 6.33
N TYR A 179 -22.54 -14.98 6.45
CA TYR A 179 -23.15 -15.64 5.30
C TYR A 179 -24.15 -14.70 4.59
N GLN A 180 -24.71 -15.15 3.47
CA GLN A 180 -25.63 -14.35 2.66
C GLN A 180 -26.89 -13.90 3.42
N ASP A 181 -27.31 -14.64 4.44
CA ASP A 181 -28.46 -14.33 5.30
C ASP A 181 -28.11 -13.37 6.46
N GLY A 182 -26.85 -12.94 6.56
CA GLY A 182 -26.35 -12.05 7.60
C GLY A 182 -25.92 -12.75 8.90
N THR A 183 -26.01 -14.08 8.98
CA THR A 183 -25.54 -14.80 10.16
C THR A 183 -24.00 -14.81 10.22
N PRO A 184 -23.37 -14.57 11.38
CA PRO A 184 -21.90 -14.60 11.50
C PRO A 184 -21.31 -15.97 11.19
N ASN A 185 -20.16 -15.98 10.51
CA ASN A 185 -19.41 -17.21 10.28
C ASN A 185 -18.77 -17.71 11.58
N ASP A 186 -19.03 -18.97 11.93
CA ASP A 186 -18.47 -19.66 13.09
C ASP A 186 -17.65 -20.90 12.71
N LYS A 187 -17.48 -21.17 11.41
CA LYS A 187 -16.79 -22.36 10.91
C LYS A 187 -15.29 -22.23 11.05
N VAL A 188 -14.71 -23.17 11.81
CA VAL A 188 -13.26 -23.34 11.89
C VAL A 188 -12.78 -24.11 10.66
N VAL A 189 -11.93 -23.47 9.86
CA VAL A 189 -11.31 -24.03 8.65
C VAL A 189 -9.79 -24.02 8.77
N HIS A 190 -9.10 -24.81 7.95
CA HIS A 190 -7.64 -24.77 7.91
C HIS A 190 -7.12 -23.36 7.51
N TYR A 191 -6.06 -22.86 8.15
CA TYR A 191 -5.50 -21.52 7.87
C TYR A 191 -5.14 -21.28 6.40
N TYR A 192 -4.94 -22.36 5.64
CA TYR A 192 -4.78 -22.34 4.18
C TYR A 192 -5.84 -21.45 3.50
N TYR A 193 -7.11 -21.57 3.94
CA TYR A 193 -8.20 -20.78 3.37
C TYR A 193 -8.07 -19.28 3.67
N LYS A 194 -7.42 -18.88 4.76
CA LYS A 194 -7.16 -17.47 5.05
C LYS A 194 -6.18 -16.84 4.06
N TYR A 195 -5.12 -17.56 3.69
CA TYR A 195 -4.02 -16.98 2.92
C TYR A 195 -4.05 -17.28 1.42
N MET A 196 -4.49 -18.47 0.99
CA MET A 196 -4.40 -18.82 -0.44
C MET A 196 -5.52 -18.22 -1.30
N PRO A 197 -6.80 -18.50 -1.05
CA PRO A 197 -7.87 -17.95 -1.88
C PRO A 197 -8.27 -16.52 -1.50
N ASN A 198 -7.93 -16.06 -0.29
CA ASN A 198 -8.52 -14.87 0.32
C ASN A 198 -7.53 -13.73 0.60
N ALA A 199 -6.23 -13.89 0.30
CA ALA A 199 -5.23 -12.81 0.44
C ALA A 199 -4.79 -12.18 -0.89
N GLY A 200 -5.40 -12.59 -2.01
CA GLY A 200 -5.01 -12.17 -3.36
C GLY A 200 -3.98 -13.07 -4.02
N GLY A 201 -3.33 -12.60 -5.09
CA GLY A 201 -2.32 -13.35 -5.83
C GLY A 201 -2.67 -13.57 -7.30
N TRP A 202 -1.98 -14.52 -7.94
CA TRP A 202 -2.12 -14.79 -9.37
C TRP A 202 -3.39 -15.60 -9.67
N GLY A 203 -4.40 -14.95 -10.24
CA GLY A 203 -5.72 -15.53 -10.53
C GLY A 203 -6.82 -14.55 -10.10
N LYS A 204 -8.08 -14.83 -10.48
CA LYS A 204 -9.23 -13.98 -10.11
C LYS A 204 -9.54 -14.11 -8.60
N PHE A 205 -8.69 -13.52 -7.77
CA PHE A 205 -8.79 -13.46 -6.32
C PHE A 205 -9.07 -12.02 -5.87
N VAL A 206 -9.51 -11.87 -4.62
CA VAL A 206 -9.64 -10.55 -4.00
C VAL A 206 -8.31 -9.80 -4.05
N SER A 207 -8.33 -8.57 -4.53
CA SER A 207 -7.15 -7.71 -4.69
C SER A 207 -6.94 -6.78 -3.49
N THR A 208 -8.01 -6.43 -2.78
CA THR A 208 -8.00 -5.48 -1.65
C THR A 208 -6.93 -5.77 -0.58
N PRO A 209 -6.68 -7.03 -0.14
CA PRO A 209 -5.61 -7.32 0.82
C PRO A 209 -4.20 -6.94 0.36
N GLY A 210 -3.98 -6.83 -0.95
CA GLY A 210 -2.70 -6.41 -1.52
C GLY A 210 -2.53 -4.90 -1.62
N ILE A 211 -3.58 -4.11 -1.34
CA ILE A 211 -3.52 -2.65 -1.32
C ILE A 211 -2.93 -2.21 0.03
N LEU A 212 -1.76 -1.59 -0.02
CA LEU A 212 -1.02 -1.12 1.14
C LEU A 212 -0.81 0.39 1.06
N GLU A 213 -0.80 1.04 2.22
CA GLU A 213 -0.40 2.44 2.33
C GLU A 213 1.05 2.61 1.83
N ASN A 214 1.27 3.63 1.00
CA ASN A 214 2.56 3.91 0.38
C ASN A 214 3.19 5.21 0.92
N THR A 215 2.96 5.48 2.19
CA THR A 215 3.64 6.53 2.96
C THR A 215 5.06 6.09 3.32
N TRP A 216 6.04 6.97 3.08
CA TRP A 216 7.41 6.71 3.49
C TRP A 216 8.17 8.01 3.77
N VAL A 217 9.20 7.89 4.60
CA VAL A 217 10.24 8.92 4.81
C VAL A 217 11.59 8.28 4.51
N LYS A 218 12.42 8.92 3.70
CA LYS A 218 13.67 8.34 3.22
C LYS A 218 14.81 9.35 3.33
N MET A 219 15.96 8.89 3.82
CA MET A 219 17.23 9.60 3.62
C MET A 219 17.68 9.34 2.18
N ARG A 220 17.50 10.31 1.29
CA ARG A 220 17.91 10.17 -0.11
C ARG A 220 19.42 10.24 -0.25
N GLU A 221 20.05 11.19 0.44
CA GLU A 221 21.47 11.46 0.31
C GLU A 221 22.08 11.88 1.64
N ILE A 222 23.31 11.43 1.87
CA ILE A 222 24.21 11.94 2.90
C ILE A 222 25.62 12.03 2.31
N SER A 223 26.26 13.18 2.47
CA SER A 223 27.61 13.40 1.96
C SER A 223 28.46 14.14 2.99
N LEU A 224 29.68 13.65 3.21
CA LEU A 224 30.69 14.31 4.02
C LEU A 224 31.91 14.56 3.14
N SER A 225 32.38 15.79 3.13
CA SER A 225 33.54 16.22 2.34
C SER A 225 34.46 17.11 3.16
N TYR A 226 35.74 17.09 2.82
CA TYR A 226 36.77 17.93 3.43
C TYR A 226 37.60 18.60 2.33
N GLY A 227 37.68 19.94 2.36
CA GLY A 227 38.53 20.72 1.48
C GLY A 227 39.95 20.81 2.04
N LEU A 228 40.95 20.33 1.31
CA LEU A 228 42.35 20.50 1.71
C LEU A 228 42.74 22.00 1.66
N PRO A 229 43.38 22.55 2.70
CA PRO A 229 43.94 23.91 2.66
C PRO A 229 44.94 24.05 1.51
N GLN A 230 44.95 25.20 0.83
CA GLN A 230 45.90 25.47 -0.27
C GLN A 230 47.34 25.73 0.21
N SER A 231 47.54 25.98 1.50
CA SER A 231 48.87 26.15 2.12
C SER A 231 48.87 25.57 3.53
N VAL A 232 49.95 24.88 3.89
CA VAL A 232 50.25 24.40 5.25
C VAL A 232 50.91 25.52 6.05
#